data_AF-A0A661KBJ2-F1
#
_entry.id   AF-A0A661KBJ2-F1
#
_cell.length_a   1.000
_cell.length_b   1.000
_cell.length_c   1.000
_cell.angle_alpha   90.00
_cell.angle_beta   90.00
_cell.angle_gamma   90.00
#
_symmetry.space_group_name_H-M   'P 1'
#
loop_
_entity.id
_entity.type
_entity.pdbx_description
1 polymer ?
#
loop_
_entity_poly.entity_id
_entity_poly.type
_entity_poly.pdbx_seq_one_letter_code
_entity_poly.pdbx_strand_id
1 'polypeptide(L)' 'EIDYEKPEIDEYDALEREIRSFVDAVIHDREPIVSAADGRKALEVALAISDQIKDQWTKRNT' A
#
# COMPACT_ATOMS: atom_id res chain seq x y z
N GLU A 1 10.74 -15.00 -29.78
CA GLU A 1 9.64 -14.02 -29.90
C GLU A 1 9.12 -13.76 -28.49
N ILE A 2 9.04 -12.50 -28.06
CA ILE A 2 8.52 -12.13 -26.74
C ILE A 2 7.17 -11.49 -27.01
N ASP A 3 6.10 -12.16 -26.62
CA ASP A 3 4.75 -11.64 -26.74
C ASP A 3 4.53 -10.60 -25.64
N TYR A 4 4.05 -9.42 -26.00
CA TYR A 4 3.93 -8.27 -25.10
C TYR A 4 2.45 -7.89 -24.99
N GLU A 5 1.71 -8.58 -24.12
CA GLU A 5 0.34 -8.23 -23.80
C GLU A 5 0.33 -7.09 -22.76
N LYS A 6 -0.16 -5.91 -23.17
CA LYS A 6 -0.44 -4.83 -22.24
C LYS A 6 -1.85 -5.03 -21.68
N PRO A 7 -2.02 -5.23 -20.36
CA PRO A 7 -3.35 -5.35 -19.77
C PRO A 7 -4.10 -4.03 -19.94
N GLU A 8 -5.39 -4.14 -20.27
CA GLU A 8 -6.31 -3.00 -20.17
C GLU A 8 -6.43 -2.59 -18.70
N ILE A 9 -6.22 -1.32 -18.42
CA ILE A 9 -6.35 -0.74 -17.08
C ILE A 9 -7.61 0.11 -17.11
N ASP A 10 -8.60 -0.29 -16.33
CA ASP A 10 -9.79 0.55 -16.11
C ASP A 10 -9.38 1.84 -15.41
N GLU A 11 -9.71 2.98 -16.01
CA GLU A 11 -9.60 4.29 -15.34
C GLU A 11 -10.72 4.43 -14.32
N TYR A 12 -10.40 4.25 -13.04
CA TYR A 12 -11.26 4.61 -11.93
C TYR A 12 -10.50 5.43 -10.90
N ASP A 13 -11.20 6.32 -10.20
CA ASP A 13 -10.64 7.07 -9.08
C ASP A 13 -10.40 6.09 -7.92
N ALA A 14 -9.12 5.78 -7.69
CA ALA A 14 -8.69 4.86 -6.66
C ALA A 14 -9.06 5.35 -5.25
N LEU A 15 -9.00 6.66 -5.00
CA LEU A 15 -9.31 7.25 -3.70
C LEU A 15 -10.82 7.20 -3.44
N GLU A 16 -11.64 7.54 -4.44
CA GLU A 16 -13.10 7.43 -4.33
C GLU A 16 -13.50 5.99 -4.00
N ARG A 17 -12.91 5.00 -4.69
CA ARG A 17 -13.18 3.59 -4.45
C ARG A 17 -12.79 3.15 -3.04
N GLU A 18 -11.63 3.57 -2.55
CA GLU A 18 -11.17 3.26 -1.19
C GLU A 18 -12.13 3.83 -0.14
N ILE A 19 -12.53 5.10 -0.27
CA ILE A 19 -13.46 5.75 0.65
C ILE A 19 -14.81 5.03 0.64
N ARG A 20 -15.34 4.70 -0.56
CA ARG A 20 -16.60 3.94 -0.68
C ARG A 20 -16.51 2.57 -0.01
N SER A 21 -15.40 1.86 -0.20
CA SER A 21 -15.19 0.56 0.42
C SER A 21 -15.11 0.65 1.95
N PHE A 22 -14.47 1.68 2.48
CA PHE A 22 -14.38 1.88 3.92
C PHE A 22 -15.77 2.20 4.53
N VAL A 23 -16.53 3.10 3.89
CA VAL A 23 -17.89 3.43 4.33
C VAL A 23 -18.80 2.21 4.30
N ASP A 24 -18.71 1.37 3.26
CA ASP A 24 -19.48 0.12 3.16
C ASP A 24 -19.19 -0.83 4.32
N ALA A 25 -17.91 -0.99 4.68
CA ALA A 25 -17.49 -1.82 5.81
C ALA A 25 -18.09 -1.31 7.13
N VAL A 26 -18.13 0.01 7.34
CA VAL A 26 -18.73 0.62 8.54
C VAL A 26 -20.24 0.40 8.58
N ILE A 27 -20.94 0.64 7.47
CA ILE A 27 -22.41 0.50 7.40
C ILE A 27 -22.85 -0.94 7.68
N HIS A 28 -22.07 -1.91 7.19
CA HIS A 28 -22.42 -3.33 7.28
C HIS A 28 -21.74 -4.09 8.41
N ASP A 29 -21.02 -3.40 9.30
CA ASP A 29 -20.24 -3.99 10.39
C ASP A 29 -19.32 -5.14 9.89
N ARG A 30 -18.55 -4.85 8.83
CA ARG A 30 -17.59 -5.77 8.23
C ARG A 30 -16.17 -5.28 8.45
N GLU A 31 -15.24 -6.21 8.40
CA GLU A 31 -13.82 -5.86 8.40
C GLU A 31 -13.49 -5.10 7.11
N PRO A 32 -12.89 -3.89 7.19
CA PRO A 32 -12.45 -3.15 6.01
C PRO A 32 -11.31 -3.88 5.30
N ILE A 33 -11.12 -3.61 4.01
CA ILE A 33 -10.05 -4.21 3.18
C ILE A 33 -8.66 -4.04 3.82
N VAL A 34 -8.44 -2.94 4.54
CA VAL A 34 -7.24 -2.71 5.33
C VAL A 34 -7.65 -2.51 6.78
N SER A 35 -7.30 -3.47 7.64
CA SER A 35 -7.53 -3.37 9.08
C SER A 35 -6.50 -2.44 9.75
N ALA A 36 -6.78 -2.03 11.00
CA ALA A 36 -5.80 -1.29 11.81
C ALA A 36 -4.51 -2.11 12.06
N ALA A 37 -4.64 -3.43 12.18
CA ALA A 37 -3.49 -4.32 12.36
C ALA A 37 -2.63 -4.38 11.10
N ASP A 38 -3.25 -4.40 9.92
CA ASP A 38 -2.53 -4.38 8.63
C ASP A 38 -1.81 -3.05 8.44
N GLY A 39 -2.47 -1.93 8.73
CA GLY A 39 -1.85 -0.60 8.70
C GLY A 39 -0.62 -0.50 9.61
N ARG A 40 -0.71 -1.05 10.83
CA ARG A 40 0.43 -1.10 11.77
C ARG A 40 1.59 -1.93 11.23
N LYS A 41 1.32 -3.13 10.71
CA LYS A 41 2.36 -4.02 10.13
C LYS A 41 3.03 -3.37 8.93
N ALA A 42 2.25 -2.75 8.05
CA ALA A 42 2.79 -2.04 6.89
C ALA A 42 3.72 -0.90 7.31
N LEU A 43 3.31 -0.11 8.32
CA LEU A 43 4.14 0.96 8.86
C LEU A 43 5.45 0.44 9.47
N GLU A 44 5.39 -0.64 10.25
CA GLU A 44 6.58 -1.26 10.84
C GLU A 44 7.61 -1.65 9.77
N VAL A 45 7.17 -2.31 8.69
CA VAL A 45 8.03 -2.68 7.58
C VAL A 45 8.58 -1.43 6.86
N ALA A 46 7.75 -0.41 6.63
CA ALA A 46 8.18 0.83 5.99
C ALA A 46 9.26 1.56 6.79
N LEU A 47 9.15 1.58 8.12
CA LEU A 47 10.16 2.13 9.02
C LEU A 47 11.45 1.31 8.95
N ALA A 48 11.37 -0.02 9.00
CA ALA A 48 12.54 -0.90 8.89
C ALA A 48 13.30 -0.71 7.56
N ILE A 49 12.59 -0.51 6.44
CA ILE A 49 13.20 -0.19 5.14
C ILE A 49 13.85 1.19 5.19
N SER A 50 13.14 2.19 5.73
CA SER A 50 13.65 3.56 5.82
C SER A 50 14.95 3.65 6.62
N ASP A 51 15.05 2.89 7.72
CA ASP A 51 16.25 2.86 8.54
C ASP A 51 17.41 2.16 7.83
N GLN A 52 17.16 1.07 7.12
CA GLN A 52 18.17 0.43 6.27
C GLN A 52 18.70 1.38 5.19
N ILE A 53 17.83 2.16 4.56
CA ILE A 53 18.23 3.16 3.55
C ILE A 53 19.14 4.22 4.18
N LYS A 54 18.80 4.74 5.36
CA LYS A 54 19.61 5.73 6.09
C LYS A 54 20.98 5.17 6.49
N ASP A 55 21.02 3.94 6.98
CA ASP A 55 22.26 3.26 7.37
C ASP A 55 23.19 3.08 6.17
N GLN A 56 22.65 2.63 5.03
CA GLN A 56 23.41 2.49 3.78
C GLN A 56 23.92 3.84 3.28
N TRP A 57 23.10 4.88 3.34
CA TRP A 57 23.49 6.23 2.95
C TRP A 57 24.63 6.78 3.81
N THR A 58 24.55 6.59 5.14
CA THR A 58 25.58 7.03 6.09
C THR A 58 26.90 6.30 5.86
N LYS A 59 26.86 4.98 5.70
CA LYS A 59 28.05 4.15 5.42
C LYS A 59 28.74 4.51 4.11
N ARG A 60 28.00 5.02 3.13
CA ARG A 60 28.56 5.38 1.81
C ARG A 60 29.21 6.78 1.81
N ASN A 61 28.83 7.64 2.76
CA ASN A 61 29.28 9.03 2.84
C ASN A 61 30.26 9.29 3.99
N THR A 62 30.71 8.24 4.69
CA THR A 62 31.74 8.26 5.75
C THR A 62 32.91 7.40 5.30
#